data_AF-A0A1F2RJC7-F1
#
_entry.id   AF-A0A1F2RJC7-F1
#
_cell.length_a   1.000
_cell.length_b   1.000
_cell.length_c   1.000
_cell.angle_alpha   90.00
_cell.angle_beta   90.00
_cell.angle_gamma   90.00
#
_symmetry.space_group_name_H-M   'P 1'
#
loop_
_entity.id
_entity.type
_entity.pdbx_description
1 polymer ?
#
loop_
_entity_poly.entity_id
_entity_poly.type
_entity_poly.pdbx_seq_one_letter_code
_entity_poly.pdbx_strand_id
1 'polypeptide(L)' 'MLSGIPAEAFEYRLGNRSALEWVIDQYQYTKDKRSGIVSDPNRADDPEYIVRLVGQVIHVSLETTSIVKSLPPLN' A
#
# COMPACT_ATOMS: atom_id res chain seq x y z
N MET A 1 -15.69 -5.91 -0.68
CA MET A 1 -15.17 -5.12 -1.82
C MET A 1 -14.61 -3.83 -1.24
N LEU A 2 -13.35 -3.49 -1.50
CA LEU A 2 -12.76 -2.20 -1.11
C LEU A 2 -13.35 -1.11 -2.00
N SER A 3 -14.07 -0.16 -1.40
CA SER A 3 -14.67 0.98 -2.10
C SER A 3 -14.59 2.21 -1.21
N GLY A 4 -14.49 3.40 -1.81
CA GLY A 4 -14.44 4.65 -1.06
C GLY A 4 -13.10 4.89 -0.34
N ILE A 5 -11.98 4.48 -0.95
CA ILE A 5 -10.65 4.78 -0.42
C ILE A 5 -10.44 6.32 -0.47
N PRO A 6 -10.19 7.00 0.67
CA PRO A 6 -9.96 8.44 0.69
C PRO A 6 -8.71 8.81 -0.10
N ALA A 7 -8.74 9.93 -0.83
CA ALA A 7 -7.60 10.39 -1.62
C ALA A 7 -6.36 10.67 -0.74
N GLU A 8 -6.58 11.09 0.51
CA GLU A 8 -5.54 11.35 1.51
C GLU A 8 -4.71 10.11 1.83
N ALA A 9 -5.23 8.90 1.59
CA ALA A 9 -4.47 7.66 1.78
C ALA A 9 -3.24 7.56 0.86
N PHE A 10 -3.21 8.34 -0.23
CA PHE A 10 -2.08 8.45 -1.16
C PHE A 10 -1.10 9.58 -0.82
N GLU A 11 -1.41 10.43 0.18
CA GLU A 11 -0.51 11.54 0.58
C GLU A 11 0.70 11.06 1.36
N TYR A 12 0.60 9.93 2.08
CA TYR A 12 1.75 9.36 2.79
C TYR A 12 2.71 8.68 1.82
N ARG A 13 3.86 9.33 1.57
CA ARG A 13 4.86 8.94 0.56
C ARG A 13 6.13 8.38 1.19
N LEU A 14 6.64 7.32 0.56
CA LEU A 14 7.95 6.71 0.82
C LEU A 14 8.79 6.86 -0.46
N GLY A 15 9.64 7.88 -0.50
CA GLY A 15 10.34 8.29 -1.71
C GLY A 15 9.38 8.81 -2.77
N ASN A 16 9.40 8.19 -3.96
CA ASN A 16 8.63 8.67 -5.13
C ASN A 16 7.22 8.06 -5.26
N ARG A 17 6.79 7.21 -4.33
CA ARG A 17 5.46 6.57 -4.35
C ARG A 17 4.77 6.69 -2.99
N SER A 18 3.45 6.66 -2.98
CA SER A 18 2.67 6.46 -1.76
C SER A 18 2.86 5.04 -1.22
N ALA A 19 2.65 4.86 0.08
CA ALA A 19 2.69 3.53 0.69
C ALA A 19 1.66 2.57 0.05
N LEU A 20 0.48 3.09 -0.33
CA LEU A 20 -0.56 2.30 -0.98
C LEU A 20 -0.17 1.88 -2.41
N GLU A 21 0.41 2.79 -3.21
CA GLU A 21 0.94 2.43 -4.53
C GLU A 21 2.03 1.36 -4.43
N TRP A 22 2.90 1.44 -3.42
CA TRP A 22 3.93 0.43 -3.21
C TRP A 22 3.33 -0.96 -2.99
N VAL A 23 2.26 -1.08 -2.21
CA VAL A 23 1.56 -2.37 -1.99
C VAL A 23 0.96 -2.88 -3.28
N ILE A 24 0.29 -2.02 -4.06
CA ILE A 24 -0.31 -2.40 -5.35
C ILE A 24 0.77 -2.92 -6.31
N ASP A 25 1.92 -2.25 -6.38
CA ASP A 25 3.01 -2.63 -7.28
C ASP A 25 3.72 -3.91 -6.87
N GLN A 26 3.86 -4.18 -5.57
CA GLN A 26 4.56 -5.37 -5.07
C GLN A 26 3.67 -6.62 -5.02
N TYR A 27 2.41 -6.47 -4.65
CA TYR A 27 1.48 -7.58 -4.45
C TYR A 27 0.68 -7.88 -5.72
N GLN A 28 1.39 -8.11 -6.82
CA GLN A 28 0.83 -8.58 -8.09
C GLN A 28 1.55 -9.84 -8.59
N TYR A 29 0.82 -10.68 -9.34
CA TYR A 29 1.44 -11.80 -10.05
C TYR A 29 2.36 -11.27 -11.16
N THR A 30 3.62 -11.70 -11.15
CA THR A 30 4.55 -11.41 -12.25
C THR A 30 5.26 -12.67 -12.71
N LYS A 31 5.60 -12.72 -13.99
CA LYS A 31 6.42 -13.77 -14.59
C LYS A 31 7.46 -13.13 -15.49
N ASP A 32 8.73 -13.24 -15.11
CA ASP A 32 9.81 -12.70 -15.91
C ASP A 32 10.00 -13.54 -17.18
N LYS A 33 10.01 -12.89 -18.35
CA LYS A 33 10.04 -13.59 -19.65
C LYS A 33 11.40 -14.22 -19.95
N ARG A 34 12.49 -13.72 -19.35
CA ARG A 34 13.86 -14.17 -19.63
C ARG A 34 14.26 -15.34 -18.74
N SER A 35 14.02 -15.21 -17.44
CA SER A 35 14.36 -16.22 -16.43
C SER A 35 13.24 -17.23 -16.16
N GLY A 36 12.00 -16.89 -16.50
CA GLY A 36 10.83 -17.72 -16.20
C GLY A 36 10.40 -17.68 -14.73
N ILE A 37 11.09 -16.92 -13.87
CA ILE A 37 10.78 -16.81 -12.45
C ILE A 37 9.40 -16.20 -12.26
N VAL A 38 8.57 -16.87 -11.46
CA VAL A 38 7.23 -16.44 -11.09
C VAL A 38 7.27 -15.85 -9.68
N SER A 39 6.71 -14.65 -9.53
CA SER A 39 6.40 -14.06 -8.24
C SER A 39 4.88 -14.08 -8.08
N ASP A 40 4.38 -14.95 -7.22
CA ASP A 40 2.96 -15.03 -6.86
C ASP A 40 2.79 -14.67 -5.38
N PRO A 41 2.17 -13.51 -5.06
CA PRO A 41 1.97 -13.08 -3.68
C PRO A 41 0.75 -13.74 -3.01
N ASN A 42 -0.04 -14.52 -3.74
CA ASN A 42 -1.25 -15.14 -3.19
C ASN A 42 -0.92 -16.20 -2.15
N ARG A 43 -1.69 -16.20 -1.06
CA ARG A 43 -1.52 -17.12 0.07
C ARG A 43 -2.73 -18.02 0.18
N ALA A 44 -2.55 -19.31 -0.12
CA ALA A 44 -3.64 -20.29 -0.08
C ALA A 44 -4.16 -20.54 1.35
N ASP A 45 -3.30 -20.35 2.34
CA ASP A 45 -3.61 -20.46 3.78
C ASP A 45 -4.35 -19.23 4.33
N ASP A 46 -4.24 -18.08 3.66
CA ASP A 46 -4.89 -16.82 4.07
C ASP A 46 -5.29 -16.00 2.82
N PRO A 47 -6.39 -16.38 2.15
CA PRO A 47 -6.83 -15.74 0.91
C PRO A 47 -7.15 -14.25 1.05
N GLU A 48 -7.44 -13.79 2.26
CA GLU A 48 -7.78 -12.38 2.54
C GLU A 48 -6.58 -11.52 2.92
N TYR A 49 -5.37 -12.11 3.03
CA TYR A 49 -4.17 -11.43 3.48
C TYR A 49 -3.92 -10.10 2.76
N ILE A 50 -3.95 -10.11 1.42
CA ILE A 50 -3.64 -8.93 0.61
C ILE A 50 -4.71 -7.85 0.80
N VAL A 51 -5.98 -8.23 0.86
CA VAL A 51 -7.10 -7.29 1.08
C VAL A 51 -6.98 -6.63 2.45
N ARG A 52 -6.64 -7.42 3.48
CA ARG A 52 -6.42 -6.93 4.84
C ARG A 52 -5.19 -6.01 4.92
N LEU A 53 -4.10 -6.35 4.23
CA LEU A 53 -2.90 -5.53 4.13
C LEU A 53 -3.22 -4.15 3.51
N VAL A 54 -4.00 -4.12 2.42
CA VAL A 54 -4.44 -2.87 1.79
C VAL A 54 -5.21 -2.00 2.78
N GLY A 55 -6.15 -2.58 3.54
CA GLY A 55 -6.90 -1.86 4.57
C GLY A 55 -6.01 -1.29 5.69
N GLN A 56 -5.03 -2.07 6.15
CA GLN A 56 -4.06 -1.63 7.16
C GLN A 56 -3.19 -0.47 6.66
N VAL A 57 -2.74 -0.54 5.40
CA VAL A 57 -1.90 0.50 4.79
C VAL A 57 -2.68 1.79 4.59
N ILE A 58 -3.95 1.72 4.18
CA ILE A 58 -4.84 2.89 4.12
C ILE A 58 -4.93 3.56 5.50
N HIS A 59 -5.17 2.77 6.55
CA HIS A 59 -5.31 3.29 7.91
C HIS A 59 -4.01 3.98 8.38
N VAL A 60 -2.86 3.33 8.24
CA VAL A 60 -1.56 3.90 8.61
C VAL A 60 -1.26 5.17 7.82
N SER A 61 -1.56 5.20 6.52
CA SER A 61 -1.38 6.40 5.70
C SER A 61 -2.20 7.58 6.22
N LEU A 62 -3.48 7.37 6.56
CA LEU A 62 -4.36 8.43 7.05
C LEU A 62 -3.92 8.95 8.42
N GLU A 63 -3.59 8.05 9.35
CA GLU A 63 -3.08 8.44 10.68
C GLU A 63 -1.77 9.23 10.56
N THR A 64 -0.85 8.77 9.73
CA THR A 64 0.45 9.43 9.54
C THR A 64 0.27 10.82 8.95
N THR A 65 -0.55 10.96 7.91
CA THR A 65 -0.89 12.26 7.31
C THR A 65 -1.52 13.20 8.35
N SER A 66 -2.42 12.69 9.19
CA SER A 66 -3.03 13.49 10.28
C SER A 66 -1.99 13.97 11.28
N ILE A 67 -1.07 13.11 11.71
CA ILE A 67 0.00 13.47 12.66
C ILE A 67 0.90 14.55 12.04
N VAL A 68 1.35 14.36 10.81
CA VAL A 68 2.22 15.33 10.11
C VAL A 68 1.53 16.69 9.97
N LYS A 69 0.24 16.72 9.60
CA LYS A 69 -0.55 17.96 9.49
C LYS A 69 -0.74 18.66 10.84
N SER A 70 -0.64 17.94 11.96
CA SER A 70 -0.77 18.51 13.30
C SER A 70 0.54 19.06 13.88
N LEU A 71 1.68 18.88 13.20
CA LEU A 71 2.96 19.39 13.65
C LEU A 71 3.00 20.92 13.59
N PRO A 72 3.71 21.59 14.53
CA PRO A 72 3.89 23.03 14.50
C PRO A 72 4.66 23.47 13.23
N PRO A 73 4.46 24.74 12.78
CA PRO A 73 5.21 25.27 11.66
C PRO A 73 6.71 25.26 11.95
N LEU A 74 7.51 25.07 10.91
CA LEU A 74 8.97 25.22 11.00
C LEU A 74 9.29 26.70 11.23
N ASN A 75 9.99 26.99 12.34
CA ASN A 75 10.50 28.32 12.68
C ASN A 75 11.68 28.72 11.80
#